data_AF-A0A031LMF2-F1
#
_entry.id   AF-A0A031LMF2-F1
#
_cell.length_a   1.000
_cell.length_b   1.000
_cell.length_c   1.000
_cell.angle_alpha   90.00
_cell.angle_beta   90.00
_cell.angle_gamma   90.00
#
_symmetry.space_group_name_H-M   'P 1'
#
loop_
_entity.id
_entity.type
_entity.pdbx_description
1 polymer ?
#
loop_
_entity_poly.entity_id
_entity_poly.type
_entity_poly.pdbx_seq_one_letter_code
_entity_poly.pdbx_strand_id
1 'polypeptide(L)'
;MSKRDICPYYRSGFCVSSMLDSPSDVVVSANRCFKNFKSCRYFVSKHDEEEEKVGLESYEEEKVEQEIKFYEKVNVLEDRIDSECEFFQLIKTSSGFVAKCTLLGRILTESHAKNCGKYWQNCPIRVK
;
A
#
# COMPACT_ATOMS: atom_id res chain seq x y z
N MET A 1 11.82 -42.34 5.95
CA MET A 1 12.05 -40.90 6.09
C MET A 1 10.96 -40.18 5.30
N SER A 2 10.00 -39.56 5.98
CA SER A 2 8.89 -38.86 5.33
C SER A 2 9.40 -37.65 4.56
N LYS A 3 8.90 -37.43 3.33
CA LYS A 3 9.25 -36.30 2.44
C LYS A 3 8.98 -34.89 3.03
N ARG A 4 8.51 -34.78 4.28
CA ARG A 4 8.04 -33.54 4.92
C ARG A 4 9.14 -32.78 5.69
N ASP A 5 10.30 -33.40 5.92
CA ASP A 5 11.36 -32.83 6.76
C ASP A 5 12.60 -32.33 5.97
N ILE A 6 12.47 -32.27 4.64
CA ILE A 6 13.56 -31.85 3.74
C ILE A 6 13.32 -30.41 3.28
N CYS A 7 14.36 -29.58 3.38
CA CYS A 7 14.37 -28.20 2.93
C CYS A 7 13.96 -28.10 1.44
N PRO A 8 12.95 -27.28 1.07
CA PRO A 8 12.54 -27.08 -0.32
C PRO A 8 13.64 -26.51 -1.22
N TYR A 9 14.54 -25.70 -0.65
CA TYR A 9 15.64 -25.06 -1.36
C TYR A 9 16.89 -25.95 -1.49
N TYR A 10 16.86 -27.18 -0.98
CA TYR A 10 17.96 -28.12 -1.15
C TYR A 10 17.79 -28.94 -2.43
N ARG A 11 18.73 -28.83 -3.37
CA ARG A 11 18.75 -29.60 -4.62
C ARG A 11 20.15 -30.15 -4.89
N SER A 12 20.26 -31.48 -4.90
CA SER A 12 21.47 -32.22 -5.32
C SER A 12 22.78 -31.73 -4.69
N GLY A 13 22.76 -31.40 -3.40
CA GLY A 13 23.95 -30.92 -2.67
C GLY A 13 24.10 -29.40 -2.59
N PHE A 14 23.26 -28.64 -3.28
CA PHE A 14 23.31 -27.17 -3.32
C PHE A 14 22.07 -26.53 -2.69
N CYS A 15 22.23 -25.31 -2.17
CA CYS A 15 21.13 -24.44 -1.77
C CYS A 15 20.75 -23.53 -2.94
N VAL A 16 19.48 -23.53 -3.33
CA VAL A 16 18.91 -22.68 -4.39
C VAL A 16 17.96 -21.61 -3.84
N SER A 17 18.20 -21.15 -2.61
CA SER A 17 17.42 -20.07 -2.00
C SER A 17 17.52 -18.79 -2.83
N SER A 18 16.41 -18.05 -2.95
CA SER A 18 16.34 -16.73 -3.60
C SER A 18 17.22 -15.67 -2.92
N MET A 19 17.62 -15.88 -1.66
CA MET A 19 18.52 -14.99 -0.92
C MET A 19 20.00 -15.15 -1.30
N LEU A 20 20.34 -16.07 -2.22
CA LEU A 20 21.70 -16.24 -2.73
C LEU A 20 21.79 -15.75 -4.16
N ASP A 21 22.88 -15.06 -4.49
CA ASP A 21 23.17 -14.62 -5.87
C ASP A 21 23.32 -15.79 -6.85
N SER A 22 23.73 -16.97 -6.35
CA SER A 22 23.87 -18.19 -7.13
C SER A 22 23.73 -19.45 -6.26
N PRO A 23 23.34 -20.60 -6.84
CA PRO A 23 23.30 -21.86 -6.12
C PRO A 23 24.65 -22.22 -5.50
N SER A 24 24.68 -22.46 -4.18
CA SER A 24 25.92 -22.71 -3.45
C SER A 24 25.79 -23.87 -2.45
N ASP A 25 26.85 -24.67 -2.34
CA ASP A 25 27.03 -25.75 -1.37
C ASP A 25 27.62 -25.26 -0.04
N VAL A 26 28.24 -24.07 -0.02
CA VAL A 26 28.89 -23.48 1.17
C VAL A 26 27.91 -23.33 2.35
N VAL A 27 26.65 -22.99 2.05
CA VAL A 27 25.62 -22.79 3.08
C VAL A 27 24.85 -24.07 3.44
N VAL A 28 25.12 -25.17 2.74
CA VAL A 28 24.41 -26.44 2.90
C VAL A 28 24.95 -27.18 4.10
N SER A 29 24.06 -27.49 5.04
CA SER A 29 24.38 -28.30 6.22
C SER A 29 23.37 -29.42 6.32
N ALA A 30 23.81 -30.68 6.21
CA ALA A 30 22.93 -31.85 6.20
C ALA A 30 21.99 -31.89 7.42
N ASN A 31 22.51 -31.61 8.63
CA ASN A 31 21.67 -31.56 9.83
C ASN A 31 20.59 -30.48 9.78
N ARG A 32 20.83 -29.35 9.11
CA ARG A 32 19.87 -28.26 9.00
C ARG A 32 18.87 -28.54 7.86
N CYS A 33 19.35 -28.93 6.69
CA CYS A 33 18.51 -29.19 5.52
C CYS A 33 17.53 -30.36 5.71
N PHE A 34 17.87 -31.39 6.49
CA PHE A 34 17.06 -32.60 6.64
C PHE A 34 16.33 -32.74 7.99
N LYS A 35 16.45 -31.76 8.90
CA LYS A 35 15.79 -31.81 10.22
C LYS A 35 15.21 -30.47 10.66
N ASN A 36 15.98 -29.39 10.55
CA ASN A 36 15.65 -28.07 11.13
C ASN A 36 15.80 -26.94 10.10
N PHE A 37 15.23 -27.10 8.91
CA PHE A 37 15.44 -26.12 7.83
C PHE A 37 14.72 -24.79 8.09
N LYS A 38 13.64 -24.78 8.88
CA LYS A 38 12.88 -23.58 9.25
C LYS A 38 13.67 -22.55 10.04
N SER A 39 14.75 -22.94 10.72
CA SER A 39 15.64 -22.01 11.45
C SER A 39 16.79 -21.50 10.58
N CYS A 40 16.84 -21.89 9.31
CA CYS A 40 17.85 -21.41 8.38
C CYS A 40 17.54 -19.98 7.94
N ARG A 41 18.55 -19.10 8.02
CA ARG A 41 18.44 -17.71 7.52
C ARG A 41 17.99 -17.61 6.07
N TYR A 42 18.34 -18.60 5.25
CA TYR A 42 18.02 -18.65 3.82
C TYR A 42 16.69 -19.35 3.51
N PHE A 43 15.95 -19.78 4.53
CA PHE A 43 14.64 -20.38 4.35
C PHE A 43 13.57 -19.29 4.46
N VAL A 44 12.93 -18.99 3.34
CA VAL A 44 11.77 -18.09 3.24
C VAL A 44 10.53 -18.98 3.22
N SER A 45 9.55 -18.73 4.07
CA SER A 45 8.29 -19.48 4.00
C SER A 45 7.41 -18.89 2.90
N LYS A 46 6.51 -19.67 2.30
CA LYS A 46 5.58 -19.14 1.28
C LYS A 46 4.69 -18.00 1.77
N HIS A 47 4.48 -17.88 3.08
CA HIS A 47 3.82 -16.72 3.67
C HIS A 47 4.67 -15.44 3.56
N ASP A 48 5.99 -15.56 3.61
CA ASP A 48 6.91 -14.43 3.49
C ASP A 48 7.16 -14.05 2.01
N GLU A 49 7.05 -15.00 1.07
CA GLU A 49 7.12 -14.71 -0.39
C GLU A 49 5.90 -13.91 -0.89
N GLU A 50 4.74 -14.04 -0.24
CA GLU A 50 3.54 -13.25 -0.53
C GLU A 50 3.59 -11.85 0.12
N GLU A 51 4.26 -11.70 1.26
CA GLU A 51 4.44 -10.42 1.95
C GLU A 51 5.44 -9.47 1.25
N GLU A 52 6.36 -9.98 0.41
CA GLU A 52 7.29 -9.14 -0.37
C GLU A 52 6.70 -8.52 -1.65
N LYS A 53 5.40 -8.72 -1.92
CA LYS A 53 4.68 -8.04 -3.02
C LYS A 53 3.63 -7.03 -2.56
N VAL A 54 3.78 -6.41 -1.39
CA VAL A 54 2.99 -5.23 -1.02
C VAL A 54 3.61 -3.97 -1.65
N GLY A 55 3.70 -3.98 -2.98
CA GLY A 55 3.80 -2.78 -3.81
C GLY A 55 2.40 -2.30 -4.19
N LEU A 56 2.32 -1.07 -4.72
CA LEU A 56 1.12 -0.28 -5.04
C LEU A 56 0.16 -0.89 -6.10
N GLU A 57 0.08 -2.21 -6.26
CA GLU A 57 -0.52 -2.87 -7.44
C GLU A 57 -1.81 -3.66 -7.17
N SER A 58 -2.38 -3.63 -5.97
CA SER A 58 -3.71 -4.24 -5.75
C SER A 58 -4.66 -3.27 -5.03
N TYR A 59 -5.26 -2.37 -5.80
CA TYR A 59 -6.58 -1.85 -5.44
C TYR A 59 -7.57 -2.36 -6.50
N GLU A 60 -8.13 -3.53 -6.23
CA GLU A 60 -9.39 -3.92 -6.87
C GLU A 60 -10.49 -2.98 -6.37
N GLU A 61 -11.31 -2.52 -7.31
CA GLU A 61 -12.45 -1.64 -7.12
C GLU A 61 -13.59 -2.36 -6.37
N GLU A 62 -13.37 -2.70 -5.10
CA GLU A 62 -14.48 -2.98 -4.21
C GLU A 62 -15.10 -1.64 -3.78
N LYS A 63 -16.36 -1.44 -4.18
CA LYS A 63 -17.28 -0.43 -3.64
C LYS A 63 -17.51 -0.70 -2.15
N VAL A 64 -16.49 -0.49 -1.35
CA VAL A 64 -16.63 -0.33 0.09
C VAL A 64 -17.04 1.11 0.29
N GLU A 65 -18.09 1.34 1.08
CA GLU A 65 -18.32 2.63 1.72
C GLU A 65 -17.09 2.93 2.57
N GLN A 66 -16.03 3.44 1.93
CA GLN A 66 -14.79 3.75 2.59
C GLN A 66 -15.13 4.89 3.53
N GLU A 67 -15.22 4.58 4.83
CA GLU A 67 -14.93 5.55 5.88
C GLU A 67 -13.64 6.22 5.44
N ILE A 68 -13.79 7.44 4.95
CA ILE A 68 -12.72 8.10 4.27
C ILE A 68 -11.65 8.37 5.32
N LYS A 69 -10.57 7.59 5.32
CA LYS A 69 -9.46 7.75 6.27
C LYS A 69 -8.64 8.97 5.85
N PHE A 70 -9.11 10.15 6.20
CA PHE A 70 -8.36 11.40 6.08
C PHE A 70 -7.83 11.86 7.43
N TYR A 71 -6.76 12.64 7.43
CA TYR A 71 -6.22 13.21 8.65
C TYR A 71 -7.04 14.43 9.05
N GLU A 72 -7.89 14.27 10.06
CA GLU A 72 -8.93 15.26 10.38
C GLU A 72 -8.40 16.69 10.51
N LYS A 73 -7.25 16.87 11.18
CA LYS A 73 -6.66 18.21 11.41
C LYS A 73 -6.30 18.99 10.15
N VAL A 74 -6.13 18.32 9.01
CA VAL A 74 -5.68 18.96 7.77
C VAL A 74 -6.80 19.04 6.74
N ASN A 75 -7.82 18.19 6.87
CA ASN A 75 -8.85 17.99 5.86
C ASN A 75 -10.25 18.41 6.31
N VAL A 76 -10.51 18.48 7.62
CA VAL A 76 -11.77 19.01 8.14
C VAL A 76 -11.71 20.53 8.08
N LEU A 77 -12.76 21.12 7.55
CA LEU A 77 -12.98 22.56 7.50
C LEU A 77 -13.73 22.99 8.75
N GLU A 78 -13.19 23.98 9.46
CA GLU A 78 -13.88 24.65 10.57
C GLU A 78 -15.07 25.47 10.05
N ASP A 79 -14.88 26.16 8.93
CA ASP A 79 -15.90 26.97 8.27
C ASP A 79 -16.38 26.32 6.97
N ARG A 80 -17.67 26.50 6.66
CA ARG A 80 -18.22 26.13 5.36
C ARG A 80 -17.60 27.02 4.28
N ILE A 81 -17.04 26.40 3.25
CA ILE A 81 -16.52 27.08 2.07
C ILE A 81 -17.49 26.86 0.92
N ASP A 82 -18.03 27.94 0.38
CA ASP A 82 -18.79 27.91 -0.86
C ASP A 82 -17.83 28.16 -2.04
N SER A 83 -17.90 27.30 -3.06
CA SER A 83 -17.14 27.41 -4.30
C SER A 83 -18.08 27.17 -5.46
N GLU A 84 -18.03 28.03 -6.48
CA GLU A 84 -18.80 27.88 -7.72
C GLU A 84 -18.14 26.90 -8.71
N CYS A 85 -17.05 26.25 -8.30
CA CYS A 85 -16.38 25.25 -9.11
C CYS A 85 -17.25 23.99 -9.27
N GLU A 86 -17.53 23.60 -10.52
CA GLU A 86 -18.29 22.38 -10.85
C GLU A 86 -17.66 21.09 -10.31
N PHE A 87 -16.35 21.10 -10.05
CA PHE A 87 -15.60 19.96 -9.52
C PHE A 87 -15.46 19.96 -7.99
N PHE A 88 -15.98 20.98 -7.30
CA PHE A 88 -15.89 21.09 -5.86
C PHE A 88 -17.12 20.46 -5.21
N GLN A 89 -16.90 19.48 -4.34
CA GLN A 89 -17.94 18.84 -3.56
C GLN A 89 -17.67 19.01 -2.08
N LEU A 90 -18.67 19.45 -1.33
CA LEU A 90 -18.61 19.54 0.12
C LEU A 90 -19.36 18.35 0.73
N ILE A 91 -18.66 17.57 1.55
CA ILE A 91 -19.18 16.38 2.21
C ILE A 91 -19.27 16.69 3.70
N LYS A 92 -20.43 16.44 4.31
CA LYS A 92 -20.61 16.57 5.76
C LYS A 92 -20.16 15.29 6.45
N THR A 93 -19.31 15.41 7.46
CA THR A 93 -18.84 14.31 8.31
C THR A 93 -19.29 14.51 9.75
N SER A 94 -19.02 13.54 10.62
CA SER A 94 -19.28 13.65 12.07
C SER A 94 -18.48 14.77 12.73
N SER A 95 -17.27 15.04 12.23
CA SER A 95 -16.32 16.03 12.75
C SER A 95 -16.40 17.41 12.08
N GLY A 96 -17.13 17.57 10.97
CA GLY A 96 -17.29 18.86 10.30
C GLY A 96 -17.61 18.74 8.81
N PHE A 97 -16.94 19.53 7.98
CA PHE A 97 -17.05 19.47 6.52
C PHE A 97 -15.72 19.09 5.89
N VAL A 98 -15.79 18.35 4.80
CA VAL A 98 -14.62 17.97 4.01
C VAL A 98 -14.87 18.35 2.56
N ALA A 99 -13.90 19.02 1.95
CA ALA A 99 -13.95 19.35 0.53
C ALA A 99 -13.27 18.26 -0.31
N LYS A 100 -13.91 17.87 -1.41
CA LYS A 100 -13.37 16.95 -2.41
C LYS A 100 -13.32 17.66 -3.77
N CYS A 101 -12.23 17.44 -4.50
CA CYS A 101 -12.15 17.82 -5.90
C CYS A 101 -12.34 16.57 -6.76
N THR A 102 -13.42 16.52 -7.54
CA THR A 102 -13.72 15.37 -8.41
C THR A 102 -12.72 15.25 -9.56
N LEU A 103 -12.24 16.37 -10.08
CA LEU A 103 -11.22 16.41 -11.14
C LEU A 103 -9.87 15.81 -10.69
N LEU A 104 -9.48 16.04 -9.44
CA LEU A 104 -8.27 15.44 -8.85
C LEU A 104 -8.52 14.04 -8.26
N GLY A 105 -9.78 13.62 -8.13
CA GLY A 105 -10.16 12.36 -7.48
C GLY A 105 -9.83 12.27 -5.99
N ARG A 106 -9.53 13.38 -5.31
CA ARG A 106 -9.06 13.38 -3.90
C ARG A 106 -9.71 14.45 -3.03
N ILE A 107 -9.59 14.24 -1.72
CA ILE A 107 -9.96 15.25 -0.72
C ILE A 107 -8.93 16.36 -0.68
N LEU A 108 -9.45 17.57 -0.57
CA LEU A 108 -8.68 18.78 -0.41
C LEU A 108 -8.29 18.95 1.05
N THR A 109 -7.11 19.51 1.27
CA THR A 109 -6.76 20.09 2.56
C THR A 109 -7.55 21.38 2.75
N GLU A 110 -7.64 21.87 3.98
CA GLU A 110 -8.30 23.13 4.29
C GLU A 110 -7.78 24.30 3.44
N SER A 111 -6.45 24.40 3.30
CA SER A 111 -5.79 25.40 2.45
C SER A 111 -6.19 25.29 0.98
N HIS A 112 -6.25 24.09 0.43
CA HIS A 112 -6.67 23.87 -0.95
C HIS A 112 -8.15 24.17 -1.16
N ALA A 113 -9.01 23.85 -0.19
CA ALA A 113 -10.43 24.16 -0.25
C ALA A 113 -10.66 25.68 -0.24
N LYS A 114 -9.94 26.42 0.63
CA LYS A 114 -9.96 27.90 0.68
C LYS A 114 -9.49 28.50 -0.65
N ASN A 115 -8.43 27.96 -1.22
CA ASN A 115 -7.93 28.42 -2.53
C ASN A 115 -8.92 28.10 -3.65
N CYS A 116 -9.58 26.95 -3.62
CA CYS A 116 -10.62 26.61 -4.58
C CYS A 116 -11.77 27.61 -4.50
N GLY A 117 -12.29 27.91 -3.30
CA GLY A 117 -13.37 28.91 -3.14
C GLY A 117 -13.00 30.29 -3.70
N LYS A 118 -11.76 30.76 -3.47
CA LYS A 118 -11.31 32.09 -3.91
C LYS A 118 -10.87 32.17 -5.38
N TYR A 119 -10.23 31.13 -5.89
CA TYR A 119 -9.48 31.18 -7.15
C TYR A 119 -9.88 30.06 -8.12
N TRP A 120 -11.09 29.52 -8.02
CA TRP A 120 -11.54 28.44 -8.90
C TRP A 120 -11.45 28.79 -10.40
N GLN A 121 -11.66 30.05 -10.77
CA GLN A 121 -11.60 30.52 -12.17
C GLN A 121 -10.19 30.35 -12.78
N ASN A 122 -9.16 30.52 -11.96
CA ASN A 122 -7.76 30.40 -12.36
C ASN A 122 -7.16 29.05 -11.93
N CYS A 123 -8.00 28.04 -11.71
CA CYS A 123 -7.54 26.73 -11.28
C CYS A 123 -6.62 26.10 -12.34
N PRO A 124 -5.33 25.87 -12.05
CA PRO A 124 -4.37 25.38 -13.04
C PRO A 124 -4.68 23.94 -13.48
N ILE A 125 -5.51 23.22 -12.72
CA ILE A 125 -5.88 21.84 -12.98
C ILE A 125 -6.99 21.76 -14.04
N ARG A 126 -7.77 22.83 -14.24
CA ARG A 126 -8.90 22.85 -15.19
C ARG A 126 -8.47 22.93 -16.66
N VAL A 127 -7.21 23.30 -16.93
CA VAL A 127 -6.70 23.58 -18.29
C VAL A 127 -6.13 22.32 -18.98
N LYS A 128 -6.62 21.13 -18.64
CA LYS A 128 -6.17 19.87 -19.25
C LYS A 128 -7.22 19.28 -20.17
#